data_AF-A0A4R3L5R0-F1
#
_entry.id   AF-A0A4R3L5R0-F1
#
_cell.length_a   1.000
_cell.length_b   1.000
_cell.length_c   1.000
_cell.angle_alpha   90.00
_cell.angle_beta   90.00
_cell.angle_gamma   90.00
#
_symmetry.space_group_name_H-M   'P 1'
#
loop_
_entity.id
_entity.type
_entity.pdbx_description
1 polymer ?
#
loop_
_entity_poly.entity_id
_entity_poly.type
_entity_poly.pdbx_seq_one_letter_code
_entity_poly.pdbx_strand_id
1 'polypeptide(L)' 'MEYFMVPFLVLSSILAVMGTMYNKKSGNKPGFLLSVVFTVCLVGVTGLSLLDLFGVYPFNA' A
#
# COMPACT_ATOMS: atom_id res chain seq x y z
N MET A 1 -20.23 5.40 -6.05
CA MET A 1 -19.78 5.40 -4.64
C MET A 1 -18.72 4.31 -4.37
N GLU A 2 -18.61 3.27 -5.20
CA GLU A 2 -17.71 2.11 -4.96
C GLU A 2 -16.21 2.44 -4.90
N TYR A 3 -15.72 3.36 -5.74
CA TYR A 3 -14.27 3.65 -5.82
C TYR A 3 -13.77 4.73 -4.86
N PHE A 4 -14.59 5.17 -3.90
CA PHE A 4 -14.19 6.21 -2.96
C PHE A 4 -13.00 5.79 -2.06
N MET A 5 -12.80 4.47 -1.89
CA MET A 5 -11.70 3.88 -1.11
C MET A 5 -10.35 3.89 -1.86
N VAL A 6 -10.34 3.87 -3.19
CA VAL A 6 -9.10 3.74 -3.99
C VAL A 6 -8.15 4.93 -3.77
N PRO A 7 -8.61 6.20 -3.80
CA PRO A 7 -7.73 7.35 -3.52
C PRO A 7 -7.10 7.30 -2.12
N PHE A 8 -7.84 6.85 -1.10
CA PHE A 8 -7.31 6.69 0.26
C PHE A 8 -6.28 5.57 0.36
N LEU A 9 -6.48 4.47 -0.35
CA LEU A 9 -5.51 3.38 -0.46
C LEU A 9 -4.20 3.84 -1.12
N VAL A 10 -4.29 4.66 -2.17
CA VAL A 10 -3.11 5.25 -2.82
C VAL A 10 -2.37 6.18 -1.86
N LEU A 11 -3.08 7.08 -1.17
CA LEU A 11 -2.46 8.01 -0.22
C LEU A 11 -1.82 7.26 0.96
N SER A 12 -2.53 6.32 1.57
CA SER A 12 -1.98 5.52 2.68
C SER A 12 -0.79 4.67 2.25
N SER A 13 -0.77 4.15 1.02
CA SER A 13 0.39 3.47 0.44
C SER A 13 1.61 4.39 0.36
N ILE A 14 1.43 5.64 -0.07
CA ILE A 14 2.53 6.63 -0.10
C ILE A 14 3.05 6.89 1.32
N LEU A 15 2.16 7.11 2.28
CA LEU A 15 2.54 7.31 3.68
C LEU A 15 3.27 6.11 4.27
N ALA A 16 2.87 4.88 3.93
CA ALA A 16 3.52 3.66 4.39
C ALA A 16 4.96 3.55 3.86
N VAL A 17 5.18 3.86 2.57
CA VAL A 17 6.52 3.92 1.98
C VAL A 17 7.36 4.98 2.69
N MET A 18 6.81 6.18 2.93
CA MET A 18 7.51 7.24 3.65
C MET A 18 7.88 6.84 5.08
N GLY A 19 6.95 6.21 5.83
CA GLY A 19 7.21 5.72 7.19
C GLY A 19 8.28 4.63 7.22
N THR A 20 8.30 3.75 6.22
CA THR A 20 9.33 2.72 6.05
C THR A 20 10.70 3.35 5.78
N MET A 21 10.76 4.36 4.90
CA MET A 21 12.00 5.11 4.63
C MET A 21 12.48 5.88 5.87
N TYR A 22 11.57 6.44 6.66
CA TYR A 22 11.89 7.11 7.91
C TYR A 22 12.47 6.12 8.94
N ASN A 23 11.85 4.96 9.12
CA ASN A 23 12.36 3.90 10.00
C ASN A 23 13.75 3.41 9.56
N LYS A 24 13.99 3.30 8.24
CA LYS A 24 15.31 3.01 7.68
C LYS A 24 16.34 4.08 8.06
N LYS A 25 15.97 5.37 7.93
CA LYS A 25 16.86 6.50 8.21
C LYS A 25 17.18 6.65 9.69
N SER A 26 16.23 6.37 10.57
CA SER A 26 16.40 6.47 12.04
C SER A 26 17.14 5.29 12.67
N GLY A 27 17.53 4.27 11.90
CA GLY A 27 18.24 3.10 12.43
C GLY A 27 17.37 2.16 13.28
N ASN A 28 16.04 2.33 13.26
CA ASN A 28 15.10 1.47 13.97
C ASN A 28 14.90 0.16 13.21
N LYS A 29 15.77 -0.82 13.46
CA LYS A 29 15.76 -2.14 12.81
C LYS A 29 14.43 -2.91 12.96
N PRO A 30 13.84 -3.07 14.16
CA PRO A 30 12.56 -3.77 14.29
C PRO A 30 11.40 -2.98 13.66
N GLY A 31 11.37 -1.66 13.81
CA GLY A 31 10.36 -0.81 13.17
C GLY A 31 10.45 -0.83 11.65
N PHE A 32 11.66 -0.90 11.10
CA PHE A 32 11.88 -1.04 9.66
C PHE A 32 11.30 -2.36 9.14
N LEU A 33 11.58 -3.49 9.79
CA LEU A 33 11.07 -4.79 9.33
C LEU A 33 9.53 -4.83 9.33
N LEU A 34 8.90 -4.35 10.40
CA LEU A 34 7.43 -4.28 10.50
C LEU A 34 6.83 -3.37 9.42
N SER A 35 7.42 -2.19 9.23
CA SER A 35 6.95 -1.22 8.24
C SER A 35 7.15 -1.68 6.80
N VAL A 36 8.22 -2.43 6.50
CA VAL A 36 8.41 -3.08 5.19
C VAL A 36 7.30 -4.08 4.90
N VAL A 37 7.01 -5.01 5.83
CA VAL A 37 5.96 -6.01 5.64
C VAL A 37 4.61 -5.33 5.43
N PHE A 38 4.27 -4.35 6.26
CA PHE A 38 3.04 -3.57 6.13
C PHE A 38 2.97 -2.85 4.77
N THR A 39 4.05 -2.20 4.34
CA THR A 39 4.10 -1.47 3.07
C THR A 39 3.95 -2.40 1.88
N VAL A 40 4.58 -3.59 1.90
CA VAL A 40 4.44 -4.57 0.83
C VAL A 40 3.00 -5.06 0.72
N CYS A 41 2.35 -5.38 1.85
CA CYS A 41 0.94 -5.77 1.86
C CYS A 41 0.03 -4.64 1.34
N LEU A 42 0.27 -3.40 1.79
CA LEU A 42 -0.54 -2.25 1.43
C LEU A 42 -0.39 -1.88 -0.05
N VAL A 43 0.84 -1.84 -0.57
CA VAL A 43 1.12 -1.64 -2.00
C VAL A 43 0.48 -2.75 -2.83
N GLY A 44 0.53 -4.00 -2.34
CA GLY A 44 -0.16 -5.13 -2.94
C GLY A 44 -1.64 -4.85 -3.10
N VAL A 45 -2.37 -4.63 -2.00
CA VAL A 45 -3.82 -4.37 -2.00
C VAL A 45 -4.19 -3.13 -2.83
N THR A 46 -3.41 -2.05 -2.74
CA THR A 46 -3.61 -0.86 -3.58
C THR A 46 -3.45 -1.19 -5.06
N GLY A 47 -2.46 -2.00 -5.43
CA GLY A 47 -2.29 -2.50 -6.80
C GLY A 47 -3.45 -3.38 -7.26
N LEU A 48 -3.95 -4.27 -6.40
CA LEU A 48 -5.15 -5.08 -6.69
C LEU A 48 -6.35 -4.17 -6.98
N SER A 49 -6.58 -3.18 -6.11
CA SER A 49 -7.68 -2.24 -6.22
C SER A 49 -7.57 -1.35 -7.46
N LEU A 50 -6.37 -0.96 -7.87
CA LEU A 50 -6.15 -0.21 -9.10
C LEU A 50 -6.43 -1.06 -10.35
N LEU A 51 -5.97 -2.31 -10.38
CA LEU A 51 -6.25 -3.21 -11.50
C LEU A 51 -7.75 -3.52 -11.63
N ASP A 52 -8.49 -3.56 -10.52
CA ASP A 52 -9.95 -3.69 -10.50
C ASP A 52 -10.62 -2.43 -11.06
N LEU A 53 -10.19 -1.25 -10.60
CA LEU A 53 -10.64 0.05 -11.13
C LEU A 53 -10.40 0.18 -12.64
N PHE A 54 -9.28 -0.34 -13.16
CA PHE A 54 -8.98 -0.33 -14.59
C PHE A 54 -9.62 -1.48 -15.39
N GLY A 55 -10.39 -2.37 -14.74
CA GLY A 55 -11.08 -3.49 -15.39
C GLY A 55 -10.15 -4.58 -15.91
N VAL A 56 -8.93 -4.68 -15.36
CA VAL A 56 -7.90 -5.66 -15.77
C VAL A 56 -7.96 -6.93 -14.91
N TYR A 57 -8.73 -6.93 -13.81
CA TYR A 57 -8.83 -8.05 -12.87
C TYR A 57 -9.67 -9.23 -13.40
N PRO A 58 -9.15 -10.48 -13.41
CA PRO A 58 -9.90 -11.66 -13.84
C PRO A 58 -10.82 -12.27 -12.76
N PHE A 59 -10.91 -11.68 -11.56
CA PHE A 59 -11.71 -12.21 -10.44
C PHE A 59 -13.13 -11.62 -10.38
N ASN A 60 -13.52 -10.84 -11.39
CA ASN A 60 -14.87 -10.29 -11.50
C ASN A 60 -15.76 -11.32 -12.24
N ALA A 61 -16.31 -12.27 -11.49
CA ALA A 61 -17.37 -13.20 -11.90
C ALA A 61 -18.56 -13.04 -10.96
#